data_AF-A0A3M8AND5-F1
#
_entry.id   AF-A0A3M8AND5-F1
#
_cell.length_a   1.000
_cell.length_b   1.000
_cell.length_c   1.000
_cell.angle_alpha   90.00
_cell.angle_beta   90.00
_cell.angle_gamma   90.00
#
_symmetry.space_group_name_H-M   'P 1'
#
loop_
_entity.id
_entity.type
_entity.pdbx_description
1 polymer ?
#
loop_
_entity_poly.entity_id
_entity_poly.type
_entity_poly.pdbx_seq_one_letter_code
_entity_poly.pdbx_strand_id
1 'polypeptide(L)'
;MHGTYRRMLGLVNSLMIALLLCGCTLGASGAGPRVGEVKWPQSTQELIAEQPGQLAGTHFYLAQHPHRPAISAILDKMPTVVDGMDEAYLQLYWNQLLGLFSEDYLSPQMVVDRWKMASFGSPDIGDARFQFREHFNVEIILDASGSMAGKMGDKTKMQLAKEAIKEFAESLPEEANISLRVYGHKGSNADGDRQLSCSSSDLVYPLQSYEPKRLDQALALFEPTGWTSIAHSLKLAQQDLAAFSADKNTNVIYLVSDGIETCGGDPVAVAKDLSQSQIMPLLNVIGFDVNAEGQKQLKAIAQASEGLYANVTNREQFKRELERAKEIAQKWEQWKRDALTEVGAVLIDRRKWIDAYNRDWYDKSWRESLNLGTAIEYLAASGKIGHQAKEYFTKQRQAREALAAQSKEELTDYLVNLTNKTYQEMKEEIEEKYSGS
;
A
#
# COMPACT_ATOMS: atom_id res chain seq x y z
N MET A 1 52.15 -0.27 -65.64
CA MET A 1 50.81 -0.83 -65.94
C MET A 1 50.68 -2.07 -65.07
N HIS A 2 49.75 -2.31 -64.15
CA HIS A 2 48.60 -1.64 -63.52
C HIS A 2 48.82 -1.83 -61.99
N GLY A 3 48.38 -1.01 -61.03
CA GLY A 3 47.19 -0.19 -60.95
C GLY A 3 46.09 -0.94 -60.19
N THR A 4 46.00 -0.71 -58.87
CA THR A 4 44.86 -0.88 -57.92
C THR A 4 45.23 -1.63 -56.62
N TYR A 5 44.68 -1.38 -55.43
CA TYR A 5 44.45 -0.17 -54.61
C TYR A 5 43.95 -0.66 -53.22
N ARG A 6 44.60 -0.22 -52.11
CA ARG A 6 44.07 -0.04 -50.71
C ARG A 6 43.55 -1.28 -49.92
N ARG A 7 43.65 -1.40 -48.58
CA ARG A 7 44.12 -0.57 -47.44
C ARG A 7 44.27 -1.51 -46.20
N MET A 8 45.39 -1.50 -45.47
CA MET A 8 45.64 -0.88 -44.15
C MET A 8 44.74 -1.32 -42.96
N LEU A 9 45.35 -1.99 -41.98
CA LEU A 9 45.57 -1.61 -40.55
C LEU A 9 46.25 -2.84 -39.90
N GLY A 10 47.37 -2.82 -39.16
CA GLY A 10 48.03 -1.75 -38.40
C GLY A 10 48.05 -2.14 -36.92
N LEU A 11 48.88 -3.12 -36.52
CA LEU A 11 49.03 -3.59 -35.14
C LEU A 11 50.49 -3.99 -34.88
N VAL A 12 51.32 -3.10 -34.31
CA VAL A 12 52.40 -3.49 -33.40
C VAL A 12 52.83 -2.31 -32.52
N ASN A 13 52.93 -2.61 -31.22
CA ASN A 13 54.06 -2.36 -30.32
C ASN A 13 54.06 -1.21 -29.29
N SER A 14 54.19 -1.67 -28.03
CA SER A 14 55.09 -1.17 -26.96
C SER A 14 54.76 0.22 -26.36
N LEU A 15 54.90 0.51 -25.06
CA LEU A 15 55.93 0.12 -24.10
C LEU A 15 55.48 0.48 -22.66
N MET A 16 56.03 -0.24 -21.67
CA MET A 16 56.09 0.00 -20.21
C MET A 16 56.23 1.45 -19.74
N ILE A 17 55.80 1.77 -18.49
CA ILE A 17 56.56 2.19 -17.27
C ILE A 17 55.53 2.22 -16.10
N ALA A 18 55.46 1.31 -15.13
CA ALA A 18 56.31 1.00 -13.96
C ALA A 18 56.26 1.99 -12.75
N LEU A 19 55.62 1.48 -11.67
CA LEU A 19 55.92 1.61 -10.22
C LEU A 19 55.73 2.93 -9.43
N LEU A 20 54.95 2.82 -8.34
CA LEU A 20 55.27 3.10 -6.91
C LEU A 20 53.97 3.00 -6.07
N LEU A 21 53.64 1.85 -5.48
CA LEU A 21 53.94 1.35 -4.13
C LEU A 21 53.36 2.14 -2.93
N CYS A 22 52.61 1.36 -2.13
CA CYS A 22 52.42 1.41 -0.66
C CYS A 22 51.46 2.44 -0.05
N GLY A 23 50.50 1.93 0.75
CA GLY A 23 49.89 2.73 1.82
C GLY A 23 48.52 2.30 2.33
N CYS A 24 48.50 1.30 3.21
CA CYS A 24 47.57 1.13 4.33
C CYS A 24 46.05 1.03 4.08
N THR A 25 45.56 -0.20 4.23
CA THR A 25 44.20 -0.52 4.68
C THR A 25 43.96 0.00 6.10
N LEU A 26 43.02 0.93 6.26
CA LEU A 26 42.37 1.27 7.52
C LEU A 26 40.91 1.62 7.22
N GLY A 27 40.01 0.97 7.94
CA GLY A 27 38.59 0.95 7.64
C GLY A 27 37.91 2.31 7.71
N ALA A 28 36.88 2.45 6.89
CA ALA A 28 35.77 3.34 7.15
C ALA A 28 34.49 2.54 6.91
N SER A 29 33.77 2.32 8.00
CA SER A 29 32.34 2.04 8.08
C SER A 29 31.58 2.53 6.85
N GLY A 30 30.83 1.63 6.22
CA GLY A 30 29.96 1.92 5.09
C GLY A 30 29.13 3.16 5.36
N ALA A 31 29.49 4.22 4.64
CA ALA A 31 28.76 5.46 4.58
C ALA A 31 27.30 5.18 4.23
N GLY A 32 26.38 5.90 4.88
CA GLY A 32 24.99 5.96 4.46
C GLY A 32 24.86 6.38 3.00
N PRO A 33 23.66 6.25 2.41
CA PRO A 33 23.44 6.48 0.99
C PRO A 33 24.07 7.81 0.58
N ARG A 34 24.98 7.78 -0.41
CA ARG A 34 25.45 9.00 -1.07
C ARG A 34 24.19 9.65 -1.66
N VAL A 35 23.93 10.90 -1.25
CA VAL A 35 22.79 11.70 -1.70
C VAL A 35 22.92 11.89 -3.22
N GLY A 36 22.33 10.97 -3.97
CA GLY A 36 22.02 11.19 -5.38
C GLY A 36 20.98 12.31 -5.46
N GLU A 37 21.00 13.07 -6.55
CA GLU A 37 20.04 14.12 -6.85
C GLU A 37 18.61 13.57 -6.77
N VAL A 38 17.97 13.67 -5.60
CA VAL A 38 16.54 13.40 -5.47
C VAL A 38 15.83 14.50 -6.25
N LYS A 39 15.26 14.13 -7.40
CA LYS A 39 14.52 15.01 -8.28
C LYS A 39 13.07 15.05 -7.80
N TRP A 40 12.59 16.22 -7.40
CA TRP A 40 11.27 16.37 -6.78
C TRP A 40 10.17 16.48 -7.82
N PRO A 41 8.94 16.06 -7.47
CA PRO A 41 7.82 16.11 -8.38
C PRO A 41 7.63 17.50 -8.97
N GLN A 42 7.65 17.56 -10.29
CA GLN A 42 7.29 18.74 -11.09
C GLN A 42 5.93 18.54 -11.78
N SER A 43 5.33 17.38 -11.60
CA SER A 43 4.07 17.00 -12.24
C SER A 43 3.16 16.23 -11.29
N THR A 44 1.89 16.18 -11.63
CA THR A 44 0.86 15.37 -10.96
C THR A 44 1.26 13.89 -10.88
N GLN A 45 1.82 13.32 -11.95
CA GLN A 45 2.25 11.91 -11.99
C GLN A 45 3.41 11.62 -11.02
N GLU A 46 4.42 12.49 -11.00
CA GLU A 46 5.53 12.33 -10.06
C GLU A 46 5.07 12.53 -8.60
N LEU A 47 4.08 13.40 -8.37
CA LEU A 47 3.58 13.71 -7.02
C LEU A 47 2.83 12.51 -6.42
N ILE A 48 2.00 11.83 -7.20
CA ILE A 48 1.26 10.63 -6.73
C ILE A 48 2.13 9.37 -6.68
N ALA A 49 3.32 9.40 -7.28
CA ALA A 49 4.31 8.32 -7.21
C ALA A 49 5.30 8.49 -6.05
N GLU A 50 5.30 9.66 -5.40
CA GLU A 50 6.21 9.99 -4.30
C GLU A 50 5.95 9.10 -3.08
N GLN A 51 7.02 8.68 -2.41
CA GLN A 51 6.90 7.97 -1.14
C GLN A 51 6.74 8.96 0.01
N PRO A 52 5.91 8.66 1.03
CA PRO A 52 5.75 9.55 2.17
C PRO A 52 7.05 9.71 2.95
N GLY A 53 7.25 10.92 3.46
CA GLY A 53 8.35 11.25 4.36
C GLY A 53 8.18 10.64 5.75
N GLN A 54 9.28 10.53 6.49
CA GLN A 54 9.28 9.89 7.82
C GLN A 54 8.38 10.60 8.87
N LEU A 55 8.02 11.85 8.63
CA LEU A 55 7.14 12.68 9.47
C LEU A 55 5.77 12.95 8.82
N ALA A 56 5.43 12.27 7.72
CA ALA A 56 4.11 12.34 7.11
C ALA A 56 3.01 12.04 8.13
N GLY A 57 1.87 12.75 8.05
CA GLY A 57 0.74 12.57 8.97
C GLY A 57 0.93 13.19 10.37
N THR A 58 2.12 13.71 10.70
CA THR A 58 2.35 14.41 11.98
C THR A 58 1.78 15.83 11.96
N HIS A 59 1.51 16.41 13.12
CA HIS A 59 0.95 17.77 13.22
C HIS A 59 1.94 18.70 13.94
N PHE A 60 3.14 18.85 13.38
CA PHE A 60 4.21 19.68 13.96
C PHE A 60 3.80 21.14 14.12
N TYR A 61 2.89 21.64 13.29
CA TYR A 61 2.34 23.00 13.42
C TYR A 61 1.50 23.22 14.70
N LEU A 62 1.03 22.16 15.37
CA LEU A 62 0.31 22.28 16.63
C LEU A 62 1.30 22.44 17.80
N ALA A 63 1.15 23.52 18.57
CA ALA A 63 2.04 23.84 19.69
C ALA A 63 2.12 22.73 20.75
N GLN A 64 1.01 22.02 20.99
CA GLN A 64 0.89 20.97 22.01
C GLN A 64 1.04 19.55 21.44
N HIS A 65 1.55 19.38 20.21
CA HIS A 65 1.68 18.06 19.61
C HIS A 65 2.63 17.15 20.41
N PRO A 66 2.23 15.91 20.80
CA PRO A 66 3.03 15.05 21.69
C PRO A 66 4.44 14.75 21.18
N HIS A 67 4.62 14.64 19.86
CA HIS A 67 5.92 14.33 19.24
C HIS A 67 6.73 15.56 18.84
N ARG A 68 6.29 16.77 19.18
CA ARG A 68 6.99 18.02 18.82
C ARG A 68 8.47 18.01 19.25
N PRO A 69 8.86 17.56 20.45
CA PRO A 69 10.29 17.49 20.83
C PRO A 69 11.11 16.53 19.97
N ALA A 70 10.53 15.38 19.59
CA ALA A 70 11.20 14.41 18.73
C ALA A 70 11.41 14.96 17.30
N ILE A 71 10.42 15.68 16.78
CA ILE A 71 10.52 16.36 15.48
C ILE A 71 11.59 17.46 15.53
N SER A 72 11.59 18.30 16.58
CA SER A 72 12.64 19.30 16.80
C SER A 72 14.04 18.68 16.85
N ALA A 73 14.21 17.55 17.54
CA ALA A 73 15.50 16.86 17.60
C ALA A 73 15.97 16.30 16.24
N ILE A 74 15.05 16.00 15.31
CA ILE A 74 15.39 15.65 13.93
C ILE A 74 15.86 16.89 13.17
N LEU A 75 15.12 18.01 13.29
CA LEU A 75 15.48 19.29 12.67
C LEU A 75 16.82 19.83 13.19
N ASP A 76 17.12 19.64 14.47
CA ASP A 76 18.40 20.07 15.09
C ASP A 76 19.62 19.36 14.50
N LYS A 77 19.44 18.17 13.91
CA LYS A 77 20.50 17.43 13.22
C LYS A 77 20.73 17.94 11.80
N MET A 78 19.85 18.78 11.25
CA MET A 78 20.05 19.34 9.92
C MET A 78 21.26 20.31 9.91
N PRO A 79 21.98 20.39 8.77
CA PRO A 79 23.11 21.30 8.61
C PRO A 79 22.72 22.76 8.84
N THR A 80 23.69 23.59 9.22
CA THR A 80 23.49 25.04 9.26
C THR A 80 23.68 25.63 7.86
N VAL A 81 22.83 26.58 7.48
CA VAL A 81 22.88 27.32 6.21
C VAL A 81 23.08 28.81 6.51
N VAL A 82 24.23 29.35 6.13
CA VAL A 82 24.50 30.80 6.23
C VAL A 82 24.03 31.52 4.97
N ASP A 83 23.73 32.81 5.10
CA ASP A 83 23.35 33.64 3.96
C ASP A 83 24.51 33.75 2.94
N GLY A 84 24.17 33.82 1.65
CA GLY A 84 25.14 33.81 0.54
C GLY A 84 25.56 32.43 0.03
N MET A 85 24.94 31.35 0.51
CA MET A 85 25.12 29.99 -0.02
C MET A 85 24.53 29.85 -1.43
N ASP A 86 25.15 28.99 -2.24
CA ASP A 86 24.71 28.70 -3.62
C ASP A 86 23.30 28.05 -3.66
N GLU A 87 22.55 28.37 -4.71
CA GLU A 87 21.17 27.92 -4.88
C GLU A 87 21.07 26.39 -4.99
N ALA A 88 22.08 25.71 -5.58
CA ALA A 88 22.08 24.25 -5.65
C ALA A 88 22.16 23.61 -4.25
N TYR A 89 22.86 24.25 -3.30
CA TYR A 89 22.91 23.79 -1.93
C TYR A 89 21.58 24.05 -1.19
N LEU A 90 20.96 25.21 -1.42
CA LEU A 90 19.63 25.51 -0.89
C LEU A 90 18.60 24.50 -1.41
N GLN A 91 18.68 24.13 -2.69
CA GLN A 91 17.84 23.09 -3.27
C GLN A 91 18.04 21.76 -2.55
N LEU A 92 19.29 21.30 -2.35
CA LEU A 92 19.55 20.05 -1.62
C LEU A 92 19.02 20.08 -0.18
N TYR A 93 19.07 21.22 0.49
CA TYR A 93 18.51 21.37 1.82
C TYR A 93 16.98 21.29 1.81
N TRP A 94 16.35 22.01 0.88
CA TRP A 94 14.91 21.97 0.66
C TRP A 94 14.43 20.54 0.41
N ASN A 95 15.17 19.80 -0.42
CA ASN A 95 14.91 18.41 -0.76
C ASN A 95 14.88 17.53 0.50
N GLN A 96 15.87 17.67 1.39
CA GLN A 96 15.88 16.94 2.66
C GLN A 96 14.69 17.33 3.54
N LEU A 97 14.38 18.63 3.63
CA LEU A 97 13.28 19.12 4.44
C LEU A 97 11.92 18.63 3.93
N LEU A 98 11.71 18.66 2.62
CA LEU A 98 10.51 18.16 1.96
C LEU A 98 10.36 16.65 2.21
N GLY A 99 11.41 15.86 1.96
CA GLY A 99 11.40 14.41 2.21
C GLY A 99 11.17 13.98 3.65
N LEU A 100 11.23 14.90 4.63
CA LEU A 100 10.76 14.63 5.99
C LEU A 100 9.23 14.63 6.07
N PHE A 101 8.58 15.60 5.43
CA PHE A 101 7.17 15.92 5.62
C PHE A 101 6.28 15.54 4.44
N SER A 102 6.83 15.10 3.30
CA SER A 102 6.07 14.69 2.11
C SER A 102 4.91 13.77 2.48
N GLU A 103 3.68 14.15 2.15
CA GLU A 103 2.50 13.35 2.43
C GLU A 103 2.26 12.29 1.33
N ASP A 104 1.56 11.21 1.68
CA ASP A 104 1.15 10.17 0.73
C ASP A 104 -0.12 10.62 -0.04
N TYR A 105 0.04 11.23 -1.21
CA TYR A 105 -1.10 11.66 -2.03
C TYR A 105 -1.75 10.50 -2.78
N LEU A 106 -3.07 10.34 -2.62
CA LEU A 106 -3.81 9.24 -3.24
C LEU A 106 -3.79 9.35 -4.78
N SER A 107 -3.48 8.24 -5.44
CA SER A 107 -3.63 8.12 -6.90
C SER A 107 -5.11 7.93 -7.31
N PRO A 108 -5.50 8.33 -8.53
CA PRO A 108 -6.85 8.09 -9.06
C PRO A 108 -7.24 6.60 -9.12
N GLN A 109 -6.27 5.71 -9.26
CA GLN A 109 -6.48 4.25 -9.26
C GLN A 109 -7.21 3.80 -7.99
N MET A 110 -6.89 4.37 -6.83
CA MET A 110 -7.56 4.01 -5.59
C MET A 110 -9.04 4.42 -5.55
N VAL A 111 -9.41 5.51 -6.24
CA VAL A 111 -10.82 5.91 -6.37
C VAL A 111 -11.55 4.95 -7.30
N VAL A 112 -10.92 4.50 -8.38
CA VAL A 112 -11.51 3.51 -9.27
C VAL A 112 -11.59 2.13 -8.64
N ASP A 113 -10.60 1.70 -7.86
CA ASP A 113 -10.68 0.49 -7.04
C ASP A 113 -11.84 0.58 -6.03
N ARG A 114 -12.06 1.76 -5.45
CA ARG A 114 -13.22 2.03 -4.58
C ARG A 114 -14.54 2.08 -5.33
N TRP A 115 -14.57 2.56 -6.57
CA TRP A 115 -15.77 2.50 -7.40
C TRP A 115 -16.07 1.08 -7.83
N LYS A 116 -15.04 0.27 -8.10
CA LYS A 116 -15.17 -1.18 -8.30
C LYS A 116 -15.87 -1.81 -7.08
N MET A 117 -15.42 -1.48 -5.87
CA MET A 117 -16.06 -1.87 -4.61
C MET A 117 -17.50 -1.36 -4.49
N ALA A 118 -17.77 -0.12 -4.91
CA ALA A 118 -19.09 0.48 -4.79
C ALA A 118 -20.12 -0.09 -5.80
N SER A 119 -19.65 -0.48 -6.97
CA SER A 119 -20.45 -1.04 -8.07
C SER A 119 -20.66 -2.56 -7.95
N PHE A 120 -20.23 -3.21 -6.86
CA PHE A 120 -20.53 -4.63 -6.62
C PHE A 120 -22.02 -4.94 -6.72
N GLY A 121 -22.34 -6.01 -7.44
CA GLY A 121 -23.72 -6.43 -7.70
C GLY A 121 -24.45 -5.63 -8.77
N SER A 122 -23.83 -4.58 -9.33
CA SER A 122 -24.46 -3.77 -10.37
C SER A 122 -24.35 -4.44 -11.75
N PRO A 123 -25.39 -4.31 -12.61
CA PRO A 123 -25.37 -4.86 -13.98
C PRO A 123 -24.29 -4.27 -14.89
N ASP A 124 -23.71 -3.12 -14.54
CA ASP A 124 -22.69 -2.41 -15.32
C ASP A 124 -21.27 -2.97 -15.16
N ILE A 125 -21.03 -3.87 -14.19
CA ILE A 125 -19.77 -4.61 -14.11
C ILE A 125 -19.84 -5.90 -14.94
N GLY A 126 -19.10 -5.92 -16.05
CA GLY A 126 -18.98 -7.08 -16.95
C GLY A 126 -18.17 -8.26 -16.40
N ASP A 127 -17.56 -8.12 -15.22
CA ASP A 127 -16.74 -9.15 -14.57
C ASP A 127 -17.56 -9.97 -13.56
N ALA A 128 -17.64 -11.28 -13.78
CA ALA A 128 -18.41 -12.21 -12.97
C ALA A 128 -18.01 -12.23 -11.48
N ARG A 129 -16.76 -11.88 -11.14
CA ARG A 129 -16.24 -11.83 -9.76
C ARG A 129 -16.92 -10.76 -8.89
N PHE A 130 -17.43 -9.73 -9.54
CA PHE A 130 -18.01 -8.54 -8.90
C PHE A 130 -19.53 -8.55 -8.94
N GLN A 131 -20.12 -9.62 -9.50
CA GLN A 131 -21.55 -9.81 -9.54
C GLN A 131 -21.98 -10.68 -8.36
N PHE A 132 -23.04 -10.25 -7.68
CA PHE A 132 -23.63 -11.05 -6.63
C PHE A 132 -24.33 -12.29 -7.19
N ARG A 133 -24.31 -13.36 -6.41
CA ARG A 133 -24.94 -14.64 -6.67
C ARG A 133 -25.80 -15.05 -5.47
N GLU A 134 -26.55 -16.13 -5.62
CA GLU A 134 -27.50 -16.61 -4.61
C GLU A 134 -26.88 -16.88 -3.23
N HIS A 135 -25.61 -17.28 -3.19
CA HIS A 135 -24.85 -17.58 -1.97
C HIS A 135 -23.64 -16.66 -1.82
N PHE A 136 -23.30 -16.30 -0.59
CA PHE A 136 -22.14 -15.46 -0.25
C PHE A 136 -21.22 -16.18 0.73
N ASN A 137 -19.98 -16.41 0.32
CA ASN A 137 -18.99 -17.14 1.10
C ASN A 137 -17.77 -16.25 1.31
N VAL A 138 -17.30 -16.17 2.54
CA VAL A 138 -16.10 -15.41 2.92
C VAL A 138 -15.07 -16.35 3.53
N GLU A 139 -13.86 -16.35 3.00
CA GLU A 139 -12.72 -17.01 3.65
C GLU A 139 -11.70 -15.98 4.10
N ILE A 140 -11.37 -16.00 5.38
CA ILE A 140 -10.29 -15.18 5.94
C ILE A 140 -9.05 -16.03 6.04
N ILE A 141 -7.96 -15.58 5.43
CA ILE A 141 -6.63 -16.17 5.55
C ILE A 141 -5.79 -15.24 6.41
N LEU A 142 -5.50 -15.65 7.64
CA LEU A 142 -4.76 -14.86 8.61
C LEU A 142 -3.32 -15.33 8.73
N ASP A 143 -2.39 -14.39 8.59
CA ASP A 143 -0.99 -14.55 8.97
C ASP A 143 -0.85 -14.65 10.50
N ALA A 144 -0.32 -15.77 10.98
CA ALA A 144 0.12 -15.98 12.35
C ALA A 144 1.63 -16.26 12.40
N SER A 145 2.41 -15.64 11.52
CA SER A 145 3.86 -15.64 11.60
C SER A 145 4.36 -14.84 12.82
N GLY A 146 5.60 -15.07 13.22
CA GLY A 146 6.14 -14.43 14.43
C GLY A 146 6.20 -12.90 14.39
N SER A 147 6.17 -12.26 13.20
CA SER A 147 6.10 -10.80 13.08
C SER A 147 4.79 -10.22 13.64
N MET A 148 3.71 -11.00 13.62
CA MET A 148 2.40 -10.63 14.18
C MET A 148 2.39 -10.55 15.72
N ALA A 149 3.46 -11.01 16.39
CA ALA A 149 3.67 -10.79 17.82
C ALA A 149 4.09 -9.35 18.15
N GLY A 150 4.46 -8.55 17.14
CA GLY A 150 4.83 -7.15 17.29
C GLY A 150 3.73 -6.31 17.95
N LYS A 151 4.12 -5.25 18.67
CA LYS A 151 3.19 -4.33 19.32
C LYS A 151 2.79 -3.17 18.41
N MET A 152 1.54 -2.77 18.52
CA MET A 152 0.97 -1.58 17.89
C MET A 152 0.11 -0.86 18.94
N GLY A 153 0.65 0.23 19.50
CA GLY A 153 0.06 0.86 20.67
C GLY A 153 0.14 -0.04 21.90
N ASP A 154 -1.01 -0.36 22.49
CA ASP A 154 -1.15 -1.18 23.70
C ASP A 154 -1.36 -2.67 23.44
N LYS A 155 -1.68 -3.07 22.20
CA LYS A 155 -1.98 -4.45 21.80
C LYS A 155 -0.96 -5.01 20.79
N THR A 156 -0.93 -6.32 20.62
CA THR A 156 -0.17 -6.95 19.52
C THR A 156 -0.93 -6.86 18.20
N LYS A 157 -0.21 -6.97 17.07
CA LYS A 157 -0.83 -7.06 15.74
C LYS A 157 -1.86 -8.20 15.68
N MET A 158 -1.49 -9.37 16.21
CA MET A 158 -2.38 -10.53 16.31
C MET A 158 -3.64 -10.27 17.14
N GLN A 159 -3.53 -9.59 18.29
CA GLN A 159 -4.71 -9.25 19.10
C GLN A 159 -5.69 -8.36 18.33
N LEU A 160 -5.17 -7.34 17.65
CA LEU A 160 -5.98 -6.44 16.81
C LEU A 160 -6.62 -7.19 15.63
N ALA A 161 -5.88 -8.11 15.01
CA ALA A 161 -6.40 -8.95 13.93
C ALA A 161 -7.57 -9.82 14.41
N LYS A 162 -7.41 -10.55 15.52
CA LYS A 162 -8.45 -11.42 16.09
C LYS A 162 -9.70 -10.62 16.49
N GLU A 163 -9.53 -9.47 17.14
CA GLU A 163 -10.65 -8.59 17.54
C GLU A 163 -11.47 -8.14 16.34
N ALA A 164 -10.81 -7.69 15.28
CA ALA A 164 -11.54 -7.16 14.15
C ALA A 164 -12.12 -8.26 13.26
N ILE A 165 -11.48 -9.44 13.15
CA ILE A 165 -12.10 -10.62 12.52
C ILE A 165 -13.42 -10.98 13.21
N LYS A 166 -13.46 -10.91 14.54
CA LYS A 166 -14.69 -11.15 15.31
C LYS A 166 -15.76 -10.11 14.99
N GLU A 167 -15.43 -8.82 15.07
CA GLU A 167 -16.37 -7.74 14.73
C GLU A 167 -16.91 -7.86 13.30
N PHE A 168 -16.05 -8.24 12.35
CA PHE A 168 -16.42 -8.46 10.96
C PHE A 168 -17.37 -9.66 10.81
N ALA A 169 -17.02 -10.81 11.41
CA ALA A 169 -17.85 -12.01 11.37
C ALA A 169 -19.24 -11.77 11.97
N GLU A 170 -19.32 -11.01 13.07
CA GLU A 170 -20.58 -10.58 13.70
C GLU A 170 -21.44 -9.71 12.80
N SER A 171 -20.83 -8.99 11.86
CA SER A 171 -21.51 -8.06 10.97
C SER A 171 -22.00 -8.68 9.66
N LEU A 172 -21.61 -9.91 9.37
CA LEU A 172 -22.03 -10.62 8.17
C LEU A 172 -23.53 -10.93 8.22
N PRO A 173 -24.26 -10.86 7.09
CA PRO A 173 -25.65 -11.31 7.00
C PRO A 173 -25.79 -12.76 7.47
N GLU A 174 -26.93 -13.11 8.07
CA GLU A 174 -27.18 -14.46 8.62
C GLU A 174 -27.00 -15.59 7.58
N GLU A 175 -27.30 -15.29 6.32
CA GLU A 175 -27.20 -16.22 5.20
C GLU A 175 -25.79 -16.34 4.60
N ALA A 176 -24.84 -15.51 5.03
CA ALA A 176 -23.45 -15.59 4.59
C ALA A 176 -22.71 -16.71 5.35
N ASN A 177 -21.83 -17.40 4.63
CA ASN A 177 -20.89 -18.33 5.25
C ASN A 177 -19.53 -17.68 5.45
N ILE A 178 -18.84 -18.05 6.53
CA ILE A 178 -17.49 -17.61 6.84
C ILE A 178 -16.60 -18.81 7.17
N SER A 179 -15.34 -18.77 6.72
CA SER A 179 -14.26 -19.67 7.13
C SER A 179 -13.04 -18.89 7.59
N LEU A 180 -12.22 -19.50 8.45
CA LEU A 180 -10.95 -18.96 8.91
C LEU A 180 -9.84 -19.98 8.70
N ARG A 181 -8.88 -19.59 7.87
CA ARG A 181 -7.63 -20.29 7.61
C ARG A 181 -6.47 -19.52 8.24
N VAL A 182 -5.54 -20.24 8.85
CA VAL A 182 -4.38 -19.66 9.52
C VAL A 182 -3.11 -20.36 9.05
N TYR A 183 -2.06 -19.58 8.82
CA TYR A 183 -0.72 -20.09 8.54
C TYR A 183 0.31 -19.43 9.45
N GLY A 184 1.51 -20.02 9.52
CA GLY A 184 2.59 -19.50 10.35
C GLY A 184 2.41 -19.78 11.85
N HIS A 185 1.35 -20.47 12.28
CA HIS A 185 1.09 -20.77 13.71
C HIS A 185 1.79 -22.03 14.24
N LYS A 186 2.56 -22.75 13.41
CA LYS A 186 3.27 -23.97 13.83
C LYS A 186 4.78 -23.79 13.75
N GLY A 187 5.48 -24.36 14.73
CA GLY A 187 6.93 -24.23 14.85
C GLY A 187 7.33 -22.85 15.37
N SER A 188 8.49 -22.38 14.92
CA SER A 188 9.06 -21.08 15.28
C SER A 188 9.70 -20.39 14.06
N ASN A 189 10.18 -19.15 14.24
CA ASN A 189 10.98 -18.42 13.25
C ASN A 189 12.42 -18.93 13.11
N ALA A 190 12.80 -20.03 13.76
CA ALA A 190 14.09 -20.66 13.56
C ALA A 190 14.14 -21.44 12.24
N ASP A 191 15.29 -21.44 11.57
CA ASP A 191 15.47 -22.17 10.29
C ASP A 191 15.16 -23.67 10.41
N GLY A 192 15.42 -24.27 11.59
CA GLY A 192 15.12 -25.68 11.86
C GLY A 192 13.63 -26.03 11.81
N ASP A 193 12.75 -25.07 12.09
CA ASP A 193 11.30 -25.25 12.06
C ASP A 193 10.66 -24.75 10.76
N ARG A 194 11.45 -24.19 9.84
CA ARG A 194 10.95 -23.58 8.60
C ARG A 194 10.12 -24.56 7.77
N GLN A 195 10.57 -25.81 7.63
CA GLN A 195 9.82 -26.82 6.89
C GLN A 195 8.45 -27.07 7.50
N LEU A 196 8.38 -27.24 8.83
CA LEU A 196 7.13 -27.45 9.56
C LEU A 196 6.18 -26.26 9.37
N SER A 197 6.69 -25.04 9.59
CA SER A 197 5.87 -23.84 9.46
C SER A 197 5.37 -23.64 8.04
N CYS A 198 6.24 -23.82 7.04
CA CYS A 198 5.90 -23.57 5.64
C CYS A 198 4.94 -24.60 5.03
N SER A 199 4.87 -25.81 5.59
CA SER A 199 3.86 -26.81 5.21
C SER A 199 2.56 -26.70 6.01
N SER A 200 2.46 -25.74 6.94
CA SER A 200 1.34 -25.64 7.88
C SER A 200 0.42 -24.48 7.53
N SER A 201 -0.78 -24.83 7.11
CA SER A 201 -1.89 -23.90 6.92
C SER A 201 -3.18 -24.66 7.22
N ASP A 202 -3.86 -24.27 8.29
CA ASP A 202 -5.00 -25.01 8.85
C ASP A 202 -6.29 -24.20 8.69
N LEU A 203 -7.36 -24.87 8.26
CA LEU A 203 -8.72 -24.34 8.30
C LEU A 203 -9.27 -24.50 9.72
N VAL A 204 -9.03 -23.52 10.58
CA VAL A 204 -9.38 -23.58 12.01
C VAL A 204 -10.86 -23.33 12.28
N TYR A 205 -11.55 -22.65 11.36
CA TYR A 205 -13.00 -22.50 11.34
C TYR A 205 -13.50 -22.89 9.94
N PRO A 206 -14.12 -24.07 9.76
CA PRO A 206 -14.65 -24.49 8.47
C PRO A 206 -15.74 -23.56 7.96
N LEU A 207 -15.96 -23.53 6.65
CA LEU A 207 -16.98 -22.69 6.02
C LEU A 207 -18.38 -23.07 6.53
N GLN A 208 -19.00 -22.16 7.26
CA GLN A 208 -20.33 -22.31 7.86
C GLN A 208 -20.90 -20.93 8.19
N SER A 209 -22.19 -20.84 8.48
CA SER A 209 -22.79 -19.62 9.05
C SER A 209 -22.06 -19.18 10.32
N TYR A 210 -22.04 -17.88 10.59
CA TYR A 210 -21.34 -17.35 11.76
C TYR A 210 -21.89 -17.93 13.09
N GLU A 211 -21.00 -18.55 13.88
CA GLU A 211 -21.30 -19.03 15.23
C GLU A 211 -20.28 -18.44 16.23
N PRO A 212 -20.70 -17.47 17.09
CA PRO A 212 -19.79 -16.71 17.94
C PRO A 212 -18.86 -17.57 18.80
N LYS A 213 -19.41 -18.60 19.45
CA LYS A 213 -18.64 -19.45 20.37
C LYS A 213 -17.60 -20.29 19.65
N ARG A 214 -17.92 -20.82 18.46
CA ARG A 214 -16.97 -21.61 17.67
C ARG A 214 -15.87 -20.74 17.09
N LEU A 215 -16.19 -19.51 16.66
CA LEU A 215 -15.17 -18.60 16.17
C LEU A 215 -14.21 -18.18 17.30
N ASP A 216 -14.74 -17.84 18.47
CA ASP A 216 -13.92 -17.52 19.65
C ASP A 216 -12.99 -18.68 20.04
N GLN A 217 -13.49 -19.93 19.97
CA GLN A 217 -12.68 -21.12 20.20
C GLN A 217 -11.58 -21.27 19.14
N ALA A 218 -11.91 -21.10 17.86
CA ALA A 218 -10.94 -21.20 16.76
C ALA A 218 -9.83 -20.15 16.87
N LEU A 219 -10.20 -18.90 17.20
CA LEU A 219 -9.25 -17.79 17.40
C LEU A 219 -8.30 -18.02 18.59
N ALA A 220 -8.68 -18.85 19.56
CA ALA A 220 -7.85 -19.19 20.71
C ALA A 220 -6.84 -20.33 20.44
N LEU A 221 -6.90 -21.01 19.29
CA LEU A 221 -6.09 -22.21 19.00
C LEU A 221 -4.65 -21.91 18.54
N PHE A 222 -4.33 -20.66 18.20
CA PHE A 222 -3.08 -20.33 17.55
C PHE A 222 -2.44 -19.05 18.10
N GLU A 223 -1.12 -19.02 18.03
CA GLU A 223 -0.25 -17.91 18.42
C GLU A 223 0.69 -17.54 17.25
N PRO A 224 1.18 -16.29 17.20
CA PRO A 224 2.04 -15.83 16.11
C PRO A 224 3.49 -16.30 16.29
N THR A 225 3.92 -17.41 15.67
CA THR A 225 5.23 -18.04 16.01
C THR A 225 6.16 -18.36 14.85
N GLY A 226 5.64 -18.65 13.66
CA GLY A 226 6.37 -19.26 12.55
C GLY A 226 6.51 -18.38 11.31
N TRP A 227 6.77 -19.02 10.17
CA TRP A 227 7.07 -18.43 8.87
C TRP A 227 5.83 -18.15 8.02
N THR A 228 5.96 -17.18 7.10
CA THR A 228 4.89 -16.66 6.23
C THR A 228 4.77 -17.48 4.94
N SER A 229 3.67 -18.24 4.79
CA SER A 229 3.42 -19.17 3.67
C SER A 229 2.19 -18.81 2.83
N ILE A 230 2.14 -17.58 2.30
CA ILE A 230 0.99 -17.02 1.57
C ILE A 230 0.58 -17.89 0.38
N ALA A 231 1.54 -18.26 -0.48
CA ALA A 231 1.30 -19.03 -1.69
C ALA A 231 0.68 -20.41 -1.38
N HIS A 232 1.12 -21.05 -0.30
CA HIS A 232 0.56 -22.33 0.13
C HIS A 232 -0.88 -22.16 0.64
N SER A 233 -1.13 -21.13 1.44
CA SER A 233 -2.45 -20.86 1.99
C SER A 233 -3.48 -20.47 0.92
N LEU A 234 -3.11 -19.67 -0.08
CA LEU A 234 -3.99 -19.34 -1.20
C LEU A 234 -4.38 -20.59 -2.02
N LYS A 235 -3.45 -21.54 -2.23
CA LYS A 235 -3.77 -22.81 -2.89
C LYS A 235 -4.76 -23.65 -2.10
N LEU A 236 -4.67 -23.63 -0.77
CA LEU A 236 -5.59 -24.38 0.09
C LEU A 236 -6.96 -23.70 0.16
N ALA A 237 -7.02 -22.37 0.20
CA ALA A 237 -8.28 -21.63 0.10
C ALA A 237 -9.05 -21.96 -1.19
N GLN A 238 -8.33 -22.15 -2.30
CA GLN A 238 -8.94 -22.65 -3.53
C GLN A 238 -9.63 -24.01 -3.35
N GLN A 239 -9.03 -24.90 -2.55
CA GLN A 239 -9.56 -26.24 -2.28
C GLN A 239 -10.75 -26.19 -1.32
N ASP A 240 -10.67 -25.35 -0.29
CA ASP A 240 -11.74 -25.14 0.68
C ASP A 240 -13.02 -24.66 0.00
N LEU A 241 -12.87 -23.78 -1.00
CA LEU A 241 -13.98 -23.20 -1.75
C LEU A 241 -14.35 -23.99 -3.02
N ALA A 242 -13.67 -25.11 -3.33
CA ALA A 242 -13.81 -25.81 -4.61
C ALA A 242 -15.26 -26.28 -4.92
N ALA A 243 -16.08 -26.52 -3.90
CA ALA A 243 -17.48 -26.90 -4.06
C ALA A 243 -18.42 -25.71 -4.39
N PHE A 244 -17.91 -24.48 -4.34
CA PHE A 244 -18.68 -23.24 -4.44
C PHE A 244 -18.33 -22.50 -5.73
N SER A 245 -18.72 -23.01 -6.90
CA SER A 245 -18.42 -22.34 -8.17
C SER A 245 -19.04 -20.94 -8.28
N ALA A 246 -18.40 -20.06 -9.06
CA ALA A 246 -18.82 -18.68 -9.29
C ALA A 246 -20.19 -18.53 -10.01
N ASP A 247 -20.77 -19.64 -10.48
CA ASP A 247 -22.10 -19.68 -11.12
C ASP A 247 -23.21 -19.36 -10.12
N LYS A 248 -23.06 -19.80 -8.86
CA LYS A 248 -24.06 -19.67 -7.79
C LYS A 248 -23.54 -19.01 -6.52
N ASN A 249 -22.23 -18.82 -6.43
CA ASN A 249 -21.58 -18.32 -5.23
C ASN A 249 -20.77 -17.08 -5.53
N THR A 250 -20.97 -16.04 -4.72
CA THR A 250 -20.02 -14.95 -4.57
C THR A 250 -19.02 -15.36 -3.52
N ASN A 251 -17.80 -15.68 -3.94
CA ASN A 251 -16.71 -16.04 -3.04
C ASN A 251 -15.80 -14.84 -2.83
N VAL A 252 -15.50 -14.52 -1.58
CA VAL A 252 -14.59 -13.45 -1.19
C VAL A 252 -13.51 -14.03 -0.29
N ILE A 253 -12.25 -13.74 -0.60
CA ILE A 253 -11.10 -14.15 0.21
C ILE A 253 -10.46 -12.88 0.78
N TYR A 254 -10.25 -12.83 2.10
CA TYR A 254 -9.47 -11.79 2.76
C TYR A 254 -8.13 -12.35 3.20
N LEU A 255 -7.04 -11.96 2.54
CA LEU A 255 -5.68 -12.24 2.98
C LEU A 255 -5.21 -11.13 3.92
N VAL A 256 -4.98 -11.45 5.19
CA VAL A 256 -4.43 -10.51 6.18
C VAL A 256 -2.99 -10.92 6.48
N SER A 257 -2.02 -10.06 6.14
CA SER A 257 -0.59 -10.36 6.31
C SER A 257 0.20 -9.12 6.72
N ASP A 258 1.22 -9.30 7.58
CA ASP A 258 2.14 -8.22 7.98
C ASP A 258 3.51 -8.26 7.27
N GLY A 259 3.69 -9.17 6.31
CA GLY A 259 5.00 -9.42 5.71
C GLY A 259 4.99 -10.05 4.31
N ILE A 260 6.20 -10.38 3.85
CA ILE A 260 6.45 -11.08 2.59
C ILE A 260 6.37 -12.59 2.76
N GLU A 261 6.10 -13.30 1.67
CA GLU A 261 6.33 -14.74 1.54
C GLU A 261 7.77 -15.10 1.93
N THR A 262 7.92 -15.99 2.91
CA THR A 262 9.23 -16.47 3.39
C THR A 262 9.41 -17.98 3.23
N CYS A 263 8.45 -18.68 2.62
CA CYS A 263 8.48 -20.12 2.40
C CYS A 263 8.86 -20.54 0.98
N GLY A 264 9.25 -19.59 0.12
CA GLY A 264 9.76 -19.85 -1.22
C GLY A 264 8.70 -20.14 -2.27
N GLY A 265 7.43 -19.89 -1.97
CA GLY A 265 6.35 -19.90 -2.96
C GLY A 265 6.31 -18.64 -3.82
N ASP A 266 5.51 -18.68 -4.89
CA ASP A 266 5.17 -17.50 -5.69
C ASP A 266 3.69 -17.14 -5.45
N PRO A 267 3.40 -16.23 -4.52
CA PRO A 267 2.01 -15.89 -4.18
C PRO A 267 1.32 -15.08 -5.29
N VAL A 268 2.08 -14.40 -6.15
CA VAL A 268 1.55 -13.60 -7.27
C VAL A 268 1.05 -14.53 -8.36
N ALA A 269 1.83 -15.55 -8.73
CA ALA A 269 1.40 -16.58 -9.68
C ALA A 269 0.17 -17.33 -9.15
N VAL A 270 0.15 -17.69 -7.87
CA VAL A 270 -1.00 -18.38 -7.27
C VAL A 270 -2.25 -17.50 -7.26
N ALA A 271 -2.12 -16.21 -6.94
CA ALA A 271 -3.25 -15.27 -6.97
C ALA A 271 -3.83 -15.12 -8.39
N LYS A 272 -2.98 -15.12 -9.41
CA LYS A 272 -3.41 -15.12 -10.81
C LYS A 272 -4.19 -16.39 -11.14
N ASP A 273 -3.65 -17.57 -10.82
CA ASP A 273 -4.31 -18.86 -11.07
C ASP A 273 -5.65 -18.95 -10.31
N LEU A 274 -5.69 -18.45 -9.08
CA LEU A 274 -6.88 -18.40 -8.24
C LEU A 274 -7.99 -17.56 -8.89
N SER A 275 -7.64 -16.42 -9.48
CA SER A 275 -8.61 -15.55 -10.18
C SER A 275 -9.20 -16.17 -11.44
N GLN A 276 -8.50 -17.14 -12.04
CA GLN A 276 -8.92 -17.88 -13.23
C GLN A 276 -9.55 -19.25 -12.90
N SER A 277 -9.66 -19.59 -11.62
CA SER A 277 -10.24 -20.85 -11.16
C SER A 277 -11.77 -20.84 -11.23
N GLN A 278 -12.42 -22.01 -11.11
CA GLN A 278 -13.89 -22.13 -11.15
C GLN A 278 -14.62 -21.38 -10.02
N ILE A 279 -13.92 -21.08 -8.92
CA ILE A 279 -14.47 -20.35 -7.79
C ILE A 279 -14.37 -18.83 -7.97
N MET A 280 -13.54 -18.37 -8.92
CA MET A 280 -13.27 -16.96 -9.27
C MET A 280 -13.46 -16.00 -8.09
N PRO A 281 -12.66 -16.14 -7.01
CA PRO A 281 -12.95 -15.41 -5.79
C PRO A 281 -12.46 -13.97 -5.92
N LEU A 282 -13.15 -13.06 -5.23
CA LEU A 282 -12.61 -11.73 -4.98
C LEU A 282 -11.53 -11.83 -3.91
N LEU A 283 -10.26 -11.71 -4.29
CA LEU A 283 -9.14 -11.71 -3.35
C LEU A 283 -8.82 -10.29 -2.85
N ASN A 284 -9.22 -9.98 -1.63
CA ASN A 284 -8.89 -8.73 -0.94
C ASN A 284 -7.67 -8.94 -0.04
N VAL A 285 -6.63 -8.14 -0.22
CA VAL A 285 -5.37 -8.22 0.51
C VAL A 285 -5.25 -7.05 1.46
N ILE A 286 -5.13 -7.33 2.75
CA ILE A 286 -4.93 -6.36 3.81
C ILE A 286 -3.52 -6.51 4.36
N GLY A 287 -2.67 -5.53 4.05
CA GLY A 287 -1.34 -5.40 4.64
C GLY A 287 -1.43 -4.75 6.01
N PHE A 288 -0.91 -5.42 7.05
CA PHE A 288 -0.94 -4.95 8.42
C PHE A 288 0.43 -4.45 8.90
N ASP A 289 0.65 -3.13 8.90
CA ASP A 289 1.92 -2.50 9.32
C ASP A 289 3.13 -3.11 8.60
N VAL A 290 3.06 -3.05 7.27
CA VAL A 290 4.00 -3.72 6.36
C VAL A 290 5.03 -2.72 5.84
N ASN A 291 6.28 -3.15 5.74
CA ASN A 291 7.35 -2.37 5.11
C ASN A 291 7.15 -2.24 3.59
N ALA A 292 7.92 -1.37 2.92
CA ALA A 292 7.76 -1.09 1.48
C ALA A 292 7.88 -2.35 0.60
N GLU A 293 8.75 -3.29 0.95
CA GLU A 293 8.92 -4.54 0.21
C GLU A 293 7.69 -5.45 0.32
N GLY A 294 7.14 -5.62 1.53
CA GLY A 294 5.92 -6.38 1.74
C GLY A 294 4.70 -5.70 1.11
N GLN A 295 4.59 -4.37 1.18
CA GLN A 295 3.52 -3.65 0.47
C GLN A 295 3.59 -3.91 -1.03
N LYS A 296 4.79 -3.90 -1.63
CA LYS A 296 4.97 -4.20 -3.06
C LYS A 296 4.48 -5.61 -3.40
N GLN A 297 4.85 -6.62 -2.61
CA GLN A 297 4.43 -7.99 -2.87
C GLN A 297 2.91 -8.17 -2.67
N LEU A 298 2.35 -7.67 -1.57
CA LEU A 298 0.91 -7.76 -1.27
C LEU A 298 0.06 -7.01 -2.30
N LYS A 299 0.53 -5.85 -2.78
CA LYS A 299 -0.11 -5.13 -3.88
C LYS A 299 -0.04 -5.92 -5.19
N ALA A 300 1.09 -6.56 -5.49
CA ALA A 300 1.24 -7.41 -6.68
C ALA A 300 0.31 -8.63 -6.64
N ILE A 301 0.09 -9.24 -5.47
CA ILE A 301 -0.88 -10.33 -5.27
C ILE A 301 -2.29 -9.84 -5.62
N ALA A 302 -2.73 -8.71 -5.03
CA ALA A 302 -4.05 -8.15 -5.31
C ALA A 302 -4.22 -7.79 -6.79
N GLN A 303 -3.21 -7.18 -7.41
CA GLN A 303 -3.23 -6.84 -8.84
C GLN A 303 -3.34 -8.09 -9.72
N ALA A 304 -2.57 -9.13 -9.42
CA ALA A 304 -2.57 -10.37 -10.18
C ALA A 304 -3.91 -11.11 -10.13
N SER A 305 -4.67 -10.96 -9.04
CA SER A 305 -6.03 -11.51 -8.94
C SER A 305 -7.13 -10.54 -9.39
N GLU A 306 -6.77 -9.33 -9.84
CA GLU A 306 -7.66 -8.17 -10.02
C GLU A 306 -8.54 -7.90 -8.78
N GLY A 307 -8.00 -8.22 -7.62
CA GLY A 307 -8.56 -7.97 -6.32
C GLY A 307 -8.20 -6.59 -5.80
N LEU A 308 -8.31 -6.40 -4.49
CA LEU A 308 -8.20 -5.10 -3.86
C LEU A 308 -7.10 -5.13 -2.81
N TYR A 309 -6.30 -4.07 -2.72
CA TYR A 309 -5.24 -3.95 -1.72
C TYR A 309 -5.54 -2.80 -0.77
N ALA A 310 -5.37 -3.04 0.52
CA ALA A 310 -5.39 -2.01 1.54
C ALA A 310 -4.19 -2.16 2.48
N ASN A 311 -3.56 -1.03 2.81
CA ASN A 311 -2.53 -0.99 3.85
C ASN A 311 -3.14 -0.37 5.11
N VAL A 312 -2.92 -1.01 6.25
CA VAL A 312 -3.41 -0.54 7.55
C VAL A 312 -2.25 -0.38 8.50
N THR A 313 -2.14 0.77 9.16
CA THR A 313 -1.06 1.09 10.11
C THR A 313 -1.57 1.27 11.54
N ASN A 314 -2.88 1.15 11.75
CA ASN A 314 -3.51 1.23 13.06
C ASN A 314 -4.86 0.50 13.09
N ARG A 315 -5.36 0.27 14.31
CA ARG A 315 -6.66 -0.38 14.56
C ARG A 315 -7.82 0.28 13.82
N GLU A 316 -7.89 1.60 13.81
CA GLU A 316 -9.01 2.32 13.18
C GLU A 316 -9.00 2.16 11.67
N GLN A 317 -7.83 2.10 11.04
CA GLN A 317 -7.70 1.77 9.62
C GLN A 317 -8.11 0.32 9.35
N PHE A 318 -7.68 -0.62 10.17
CA PHE A 318 -8.07 -2.03 10.02
C PHE A 318 -9.59 -2.24 10.17
N LYS A 319 -10.19 -1.60 11.17
CA LYS A 319 -11.65 -1.54 11.32
C LYS A 319 -12.33 -0.98 10.08
N ARG A 320 -11.81 0.11 9.50
CA ARG A 320 -12.37 0.68 8.26
C ARG A 320 -12.30 -0.27 7.07
N GLU A 321 -11.23 -1.05 6.93
CA GLU A 321 -11.13 -2.04 5.85
C GLU A 321 -12.13 -3.19 6.05
N LEU A 322 -12.39 -3.59 7.28
CA LEU A 322 -13.39 -4.61 7.59
C LEU A 322 -14.83 -4.08 7.52
N GLU A 323 -15.06 -2.80 7.80
CA GLU A 323 -16.35 -2.16 7.51
C GLU A 323 -16.63 -2.15 6.00
N ARG A 324 -15.62 -2.07 5.12
CA ARG A 324 -15.83 -2.26 3.67
C ARG A 324 -16.23 -3.69 3.33
N ALA A 325 -15.63 -4.67 3.99
CA ALA A 325 -16.00 -6.06 3.81
C ALA A 325 -17.48 -6.31 4.20
N LYS A 326 -17.92 -5.65 5.27
CA LYS A 326 -19.32 -5.60 5.69
C LYS A 326 -20.21 -4.86 4.70
N GLU A 327 -19.77 -3.74 4.12
CA GLU A 327 -20.52 -3.05 3.07
C GLU A 327 -20.79 -3.96 1.86
N ILE A 328 -19.81 -4.76 1.43
CA ILE A 328 -20.00 -5.75 0.34
C ILE A 328 -21.08 -6.77 0.75
N ALA A 329 -21.02 -7.29 1.97
CA ALA A 329 -21.97 -8.29 2.45
C ALA A 329 -23.39 -7.71 2.61
N GLN A 330 -23.52 -6.47 3.09
CA GLN A 330 -24.80 -5.76 3.18
C GLN A 330 -25.38 -5.44 1.80
N LYS A 331 -24.53 -5.05 0.84
CA LYS A 331 -24.94 -4.85 -0.55
C LYS A 331 -25.40 -6.15 -1.19
N TRP A 332 -24.76 -7.28 -0.88
CA TRP A 332 -25.23 -8.60 -1.32
C TRP A 332 -26.63 -8.90 -0.76
N GLU A 333 -26.84 -8.66 0.53
CA GLU A 333 -28.12 -8.89 1.20
C GLU A 333 -29.22 -7.96 0.63
N GLN A 334 -28.87 -6.70 0.37
CA GLN A 334 -29.76 -5.74 -0.28
C GLN A 334 -30.07 -6.12 -1.73
N TRP A 335 -29.06 -6.49 -2.52
CA TRP A 335 -29.24 -7.02 -3.88
C TRP A 335 -30.16 -8.25 -3.89
N LYS A 336 -30.01 -9.15 -2.92
CA LYS A 336 -30.84 -10.34 -2.76
C LYS A 336 -32.30 -9.99 -2.46
N ARG A 337 -32.54 -8.91 -1.70
CA ARG A 337 -33.88 -8.37 -1.41
C ARG A 337 -34.49 -7.60 -2.57
N ASP A 338 -33.68 -6.82 -3.29
CA ASP A 338 -34.11 -5.77 -4.23
C ASP A 338 -34.00 -6.20 -5.70
N ALA A 339 -34.05 -7.49 -6.01
CA ALA A 339 -33.83 -8.05 -7.34
C ALA A 339 -34.68 -7.38 -8.46
N LEU A 340 -34.21 -6.23 -8.99
CA LEU A 340 -34.36 -5.69 -10.35
C LEU A 340 -34.02 -4.19 -10.56
N THR A 341 -33.58 -3.40 -9.58
CA THR A 341 -33.25 -1.99 -9.87
C THR A 341 -32.19 -1.43 -8.97
N GLU A 342 -31.04 -0.98 -9.51
CA GLU A 342 -30.43 0.30 -9.09
C GLU A 342 -29.24 0.73 -9.96
N VAL A 343 -29.52 1.29 -11.13
CA VAL A 343 -28.52 2.12 -11.85
C VAL A 343 -28.36 3.49 -11.16
N GLY A 344 -29.34 3.91 -10.35
CA GLY A 344 -29.37 5.22 -9.69
C GLY A 344 -28.50 5.34 -8.43
N ALA A 345 -28.42 4.30 -7.58
CA ALA A 345 -27.64 4.35 -6.34
C ALA A 345 -26.12 4.39 -6.58
N VAL A 346 -25.66 3.74 -7.66
CA VAL A 346 -24.24 3.66 -8.03
C VAL A 346 -23.66 5.06 -8.36
N LEU A 347 -24.41 5.91 -9.07
CA LEU A 347 -23.95 7.26 -9.44
C LEU A 347 -23.83 8.20 -8.23
N ILE A 348 -24.73 8.07 -7.25
CA ILE A 348 -24.69 8.84 -6.00
C ILE A 348 -23.45 8.46 -5.17
N ASP A 349 -23.09 7.17 -5.13
CA ASP A 349 -21.91 6.70 -4.41
C ASP A 349 -20.60 7.11 -5.09
N ARG A 350 -20.52 7.13 -6.42
CA ARG A 350 -19.29 7.58 -7.13
C ARG A 350 -18.90 9.02 -6.77
N ARG A 351 -19.86 9.94 -6.71
CA ARG A 351 -19.62 11.35 -6.32
C ARG A 351 -19.14 11.49 -4.88
N LYS A 352 -19.71 10.73 -3.93
CA LYS A 352 -19.25 10.74 -2.53
C LYS A 352 -17.77 10.36 -2.40
N TRP A 353 -17.29 9.42 -3.22
CA TRP A 353 -15.89 9.02 -3.23
C TRP A 353 -14.97 10.09 -3.80
N ILE A 354 -15.40 10.83 -4.83
CA ILE A 354 -14.67 12.01 -5.33
C ILE A 354 -14.58 13.07 -4.24
N ASP A 355 -15.67 13.33 -3.52
CA ASP A 355 -15.67 14.30 -2.43
C ASP A 355 -14.72 13.88 -1.30
N ALA A 356 -14.68 12.59 -0.97
CA ALA A 356 -13.75 12.05 0.03
C ALA A 356 -12.29 12.13 -0.44
N TYR A 357 -12.03 11.85 -1.71
CA TYR A 357 -10.70 11.99 -2.34
C TYR A 357 -10.22 13.44 -2.31
N ASN A 358 -11.07 14.38 -2.70
CA ASN A 358 -10.78 15.82 -2.69
C ASN A 358 -10.49 16.32 -1.27
N ARG A 359 -11.26 15.87 -0.27
CA ARG A 359 -11.00 16.18 1.14
C ARG A 359 -9.66 15.64 1.63
N ASP A 360 -9.34 14.38 1.35
CA ASP A 360 -8.07 13.76 1.75
C ASP A 360 -6.86 14.52 1.18
N TRP A 361 -6.92 14.88 -0.10
CA TRP A 361 -5.89 15.70 -0.75
C TRP A 361 -5.75 17.09 -0.13
N TYR A 362 -6.87 17.75 0.16
CA TYR A 362 -6.86 19.05 0.82
C TYR A 362 -6.21 18.97 2.19
N ASP A 363 -6.62 18.01 3.02
CA ASP A 363 -6.11 17.83 4.38
C ASP A 363 -4.61 17.53 4.40
N LYS A 364 -4.13 16.69 3.46
CA LYS A 364 -2.71 16.37 3.28
C LYS A 364 -1.90 17.57 2.83
N SER A 365 -2.31 18.24 1.75
CA SER A 365 -1.63 19.43 1.23
C SER A 365 -1.52 20.54 2.28
N TRP A 366 -2.62 20.77 3.00
CA TRP A 366 -2.65 21.74 4.08
C TRP A 366 -1.69 21.38 5.22
N ARG A 367 -1.71 20.11 5.69
CA ARG A 367 -0.83 19.63 6.75
C ARG A 367 0.65 19.70 6.34
N GLU A 368 0.99 19.28 5.13
CA GLU A 368 2.35 19.34 4.58
C GLU A 368 2.86 20.80 4.58
N SER A 369 2.09 21.74 4.01
CA SER A 369 2.44 23.16 3.96
C SER A 369 2.59 23.79 5.36
N LEU A 370 1.72 23.44 6.31
CA LEU A 370 1.82 23.93 7.69
C LEU A 370 3.03 23.37 8.43
N ASN A 371 3.32 22.08 8.28
CA ASN A 371 4.48 21.44 8.87
C ASN A 371 5.79 22.03 8.33
N LEU A 372 5.90 22.16 7.00
CA LEU A 372 7.06 22.77 6.35
C LEU A 372 7.24 24.21 6.79
N GLY A 373 6.16 25.00 6.84
CA GLY A 373 6.21 26.38 7.34
C GLY A 373 6.73 26.44 8.78
N THR A 374 6.22 25.58 9.66
CA THR A 374 6.64 25.52 11.05
C THR A 374 8.10 25.08 11.20
N ALA A 375 8.56 24.13 10.36
CA ALA A 375 9.94 23.68 10.36
C ALA A 375 10.91 24.78 9.88
N ILE A 376 10.56 25.53 8.84
CA ILE A 376 11.32 26.69 8.36
C ILE A 376 11.45 27.74 9.49
N GLU A 377 10.34 28.06 10.17
CA GLU A 377 10.36 29.01 11.29
C GLU A 377 11.22 28.52 12.47
N TYR A 378 11.13 27.22 12.81
CA TYR A 378 11.94 26.62 13.86
C TYR A 378 13.44 26.67 13.55
N LEU A 379 13.83 26.32 12.31
CA LEU A 379 15.22 26.35 11.86
C LEU A 379 15.76 27.79 11.85
N ALA A 380 14.96 28.78 11.49
CA ALA A 380 15.37 30.18 11.54
C ALA A 380 15.55 30.67 12.99
N ALA A 381 14.58 30.35 13.87
CA ALA A 381 14.62 30.76 15.28
C ALA A 381 15.77 30.12 16.06
N SER A 382 16.17 28.90 15.69
CA SER A 382 17.32 28.19 16.27
C SER A 382 18.68 28.62 15.68
N GLY A 383 18.68 29.55 14.71
CA GLY A 383 19.89 30.02 14.04
C GLY A 383 20.50 28.99 13.06
N LYS A 384 19.76 27.95 12.70
CA LYS A 384 20.18 26.94 11.73
C LYS A 384 20.12 27.45 10.29
N ILE A 385 19.24 28.39 9.99
CA ILE A 385 19.15 29.00 8.65
C ILE A 385 19.14 30.53 8.75
N GLY A 386 19.81 31.18 7.81
CA GLY A 386 19.80 32.63 7.65
C GLY A 386 18.52 33.17 6.99
N HIS A 387 18.45 34.49 6.83
CA HIS A 387 17.27 35.17 6.28
C HIS A 387 17.01 34.81 4.82
N GLN A 388 18.06 34.76 3.99
CA GLN A 388 17.93 34.45 2.56
C GLN A 388 17.48 33.01 2.35
N ALA A 389 18.01 32.08 3.13
CA ALA A 389 17.60 30.68 3.11
C ALA A 389 16.13 30.53 3.54
N LYS A 390 15.70 31.24 4.59
CA LYS A 390 14.30 31.26 5.03
C LYS A 390 13.36 31.73 3.92
N GLU A 391 13.69 32.84 3.25
CA GLU A 391 12.89 33.37 2.14
C GLU A 391 12.80 32.36 0.98
N TYR A 392 13.93 31.73 0.62
CA TYR A 392 13.97 30.72 -0.41
C TYR A 392 13.07 29.51 -0.08
N PHE A 393 13.21 28.92 1.12
CA PHE A 393 12.38 27.77 1.51
C PHE A 393 10.90 28.12 1.62
N THR A 394 10.58 29.36 2.00
CA THR A 394 9.18 29.82 2.03
C THR A 394 8.58 29.86 0.61
N LYS A 395 9.35 30.29 -0.39
CA LYS A 395 8.93 30.24 -1.80
C LYS A 395 8.77 28.81 -2.31
N GLN A 396 9.71 27.93 -1.99
CA GLN A 396 9.63 26.51 -2.38
C GLN A 396 8.40 25.81 -1.78
N ARG A 397 8.07 26.11 -0.52
CA ARG A 397 6.83 25.67 0.12
C ARG A 397 5.58 26.14 -0.62
N GLN A 398 5.54 27.41 -1.03
CA GLN A 398 4.41 27.95 -1.80
C GLN A 398 4.28 27.27 -3.18
N ALA A 399 5.41 27.01 -3.85
CA ALA A 399 5.43 26.28 -5.12
C ALA A 399 4.91 24.84 -4.96
N ARG A 400 5.31 24.17 -3.88
CA ARG A 400 4.82 22.82 -3.54
C ARG A 400 3.32 22.80 -3.26
N GLU A 401 2.81 23.76 -2.49
CA GLU A 401 1.37 23.89 -2.21
C GLU A 401 0.57 24.18 -3.50
N ALA A 402 1.11 25.02 -4.39
CA ALA A 402 0.50 25.30 -5.69
C ALA A 402 0.45 24.05 -6.59
N LEU A 403 1.53 23.28 -6.66
CA LEU A 403 1.55 22.00 -7.39
C LEU A 403 0.50 21.04 -6.84
N ALA A 404 0.44 20.85 -5.52
CA ALA A 404 -0.55 19.97 -4.89
C ALA A 404 -1.99 20.44 -5.16
N ALA A 405 -2.25 21.75 -5.14
CA ALA A 405 -3.57 22.30 -5.46
C ALA A 405 -3.96 22.06 -6.94
N GLN A 406 -3.03 22.31 -7.86
CA GLN A 406 -3.24 22.09 -9.30
C GLN A 406 -3.47 20.60 -9.60
N SER A 407 -2.61 19.74 -9.07
CA SER A 407 -2.73 18.29 -9.23
C SER A 407 -4.05 17.76 -8.69
N LYS A 408 -4.51 18.26 -7.53
CA LYS A 408 -5.82 17.90 -6.98
C LYS A 408 -6.96 18.25 -7.93
N GLU A 409 -6.96 19.46 -8.49
CA GLU A 409 -7.98 19.93 -9.43
C GLU A 409 -7.99 19.07 -10.69
N GLU A 410 -6.81 18.86 -11.31
CA GLU A 410 -6.63 18.02 -12.47
C GLU A 410 -7.19 16.60 -12.25
N LEU A 411 -6.85 15.98 -11.12
CA LEU A 411 -7.28 14.62 -10.80
C LEU A 411 -8.76 14.55 -10.44
N THR A 412 -9.29 15.57 -9.75
CA THR A 412 -10.73 15.63 -9.41
C THR A 412 -11.58 15.79 -10.66
N ASP A 413 -11.22 16.69 -11.57
CA ASP A 413 -11.93 16.90 -12.83
C ASP A 413 -11.86 15.65 -13.71
N TYR A 414 -10.69 15.01 -13.75
CA TYR A 414 -10.52 13.75 -14.44
C TYR A 414 -11.46 12.67 -13.86
N LEU A 415 -11.51 12.49 -12.54
CA LEU A 415 -12.44 11.55 -11.90
C LEU A 415 -13.91 11.92 -12.18
N VAL A 416 -14.30 13.19 -12.11
CA VAL A 416 -15.67 13.61 -12.44
C VAL A 416 -16.06 13.21 -13.88
N ASN A 417 -15.16 13.33 -14.85
CA ASN A 417 -15.42 12.89 -16.23
C ASN A 417 -15.60 11.37 -16.34
N LEU A 418 -14.91 10.61 -15.50
CA LEU A 418 -15.02 9.15 -15.47
C LEU A 418 -16.37 8.66 -14.89
N THR A 419 -17.10 9.45 -14.10
CA THR A 419 -18.32 8.96 -13.42
C THR A 419 -19.40 8.44 -14.37
N ASN A 420 -19.41 8.94 -15.62
CA ASN A 420 -20.37 8.58 -16.65
C ASN A 420 -19.93 7.39 -17.53
N LYS A 421 -18.72 6.85 -17.31
CA LYS A 421 -18.16 5.73 -18.08
C LYS A 421 -18.42 4.40 -17.37
N THR A 422 -18.34 3.30 -18.12
CA THR A 422 -18.35 1.94 -17.56
C THR A 422 -17.05 1.66 -16.81
N TYR A 423 -17.05 0.67 -15.90
CA TYR A 423 -15.84 0.33 -15.15
C TYR A 423 -14.65 -0.05 -16.05
N GLN A 424 -14.89 -0.80 -17.14
CA GLN A 424 -13.81 -1.20 -18.05
C GLN A 424 -13.21 0.00 -18.77
N GLU A 425 -14.04 0.92 -19.28
CA GLU A 425 -13.57 2.16 -19.91
C GLU A 425 -12.78 3.03 -18.92
N MET A 426 -13.22 3.12 -17.65
CA MET A 426 -12.49 3.85 -16.61
C MET A 426 -11.14 3.21 -16.31
N LYS A 427 -11.09 1.88 -16.20
CA LYS A 427 -9.86 1.12 -15.94
C LYS A 427 -8.84 1.31 -17.07
N GLU A 428 -9.26 1.07 -18.30
CA GLU A 428 -8.41 1.20 -19.49
C GLU A 428 -7.84 2.61 -19.62
N GLU A 429 -8.66 3.65 -19.41
CA GLU A 429 -8.20 5.03 -19.51
C GLU A 429 -7.25 5.44 -18.38
N ILE A 430 -7.44 4.92 -17.16
CA ILE A 430 -6.48 5.16 -16.07
C ILE A 430 -5.19 4.41 -16.30
N GLU A 431 -5.25 3.16 -16.75
CA GLU A 431 -4.08 2.40 -17.14
C GLU A 431 -3.33 3.14 -18.27
N GLU A 432 -4.00 3.58 -19.33
CA GLU A 432 -3.36 4.32 -20.42
C GLU A 432 -2.73 5.66 -19.94
N LYS A 433 -3.41 6.38 -19.05
CA LYS A 433 -2.97 7.71 -18.60
C LYS A 433 -1.95 7.69 -17.46
N TYR A 434 -1.94 6.64 -16.63
CA TYR A 434 -1.13 6.59 -15.41
C TYR A 434 -0.34 5.28 -15.21
N SER A 435 -0.56 4.22 -16.00
CA SER A 435 0.35 3.06 -16.04
C SER A 435 1.49 3.33 -17.03
N GLY A 436 2.45 4.13 -16.56
CA GLY A 436 3.64 4.53 -17.28
C GLY A 436 4.78 4.84 -16.32
N SER A 437 5.23 3.84 -15.56
CA SER A 437 6.51 3.78 -14.83
C SER A 437 6.85 2.33 -14.49
#